data_AF-A0A1X0UB05-F1
#
_entry.id   AF-A0A1X0UB05-F1
#
_cell.length_a   1.000
_cell.length_b   1.000
_cell.length_c   1.000
_cell.angle_alpha   90.00
_cell.angle_beta   90.00
_cell.angle_gamma   90.00
#
_symmetry.space_group_name_H-M   'P 1'
#
loop_
_entity.id
_entity.type
_entity.pdbx_description
1 polymer ?
#
loop_
_entity_poly.entity_id
_entity_poly.type
_entity_poly.pdbx_seq_one_letter_code
_entity_poly.pdbx_strand_id
1 'polypeptide(L)' 'MIAQSLSNAAAEKARRIAARHLLLALLDRNDPDPLAAPFATLAVDLIVVSERLSTRDRS' A
#
# COMPACT_ATOMS: atom_id res chain seq x y z
N MET A 1 6.89 -7.88 -0.98
CA MET A 1 5.41 -7.84 -1.00
C MET A 1 4.79 -8.52 0.22
N ILE A 2 4.71 -9.85 0.32
CA ILE A 2 4.02 -10.52 1.45
C ILE A 2 4.67 -10.20 2.81
N ALA A 3 6.00 -10.28 2.90
CA ALA A 3 6.72 -9.91 4.12
C ALA A 3 6.47 -8.44 4.52
N GLN A 4 6.54 -7.51 3.57
CA GLN A 4 6.23 -6.09 3.80
C GLN A 4 4.76 -5.87 4.21
N SER A 5 3.84 -6.66 3.66
CA SER A 5 2.42 -6.60 4.04
C SER A 5 2.20 -7.05 5.49
N LEU A 6 2.97 -8.04 5.94
CA LEU A 6 2.99 -8.47 7.33
C LEU A 6 3.63 -7.39 8.22
N SER A 7 4.74 -6.78 7.79
CA SER A 7 5.36 -5.65 8.52
C SER A 7 4.39 -4.49 8.71
N ASN A 8 3.65 -4.12 7.67
CA ASN A 8 2.63 -3.06 7.72
C ASN A 8 1.49 -3.47 8.68
N ALA A 9 0.96 -4.69 8.58
CA ALA A 9 -0.07 -5.17 9.50
C ALA A 9 0.39 -5.24 10.96
N ALA A 10 1.66 -5.60 11.20
CA ALA A 10 2.25 -5.67 12.52
C ALA A 10 2.46 -4.27 13.13
N ALA A 11 2.89 -3.29 12.33
CA ALA A 11 3.03 -1.90 12.75
C ALA A 11 1.68 -1.33 13.24
N GLU A 12 0.59 -1.68 12.56
CA GLU A 12 -0.79 -1.31 12.93
C GLU A 12 -1.40 -2.21 14.03
N LYS A 13 -0.65 -3.20 14.56
CA LYS A 13 -1.15 -4.23 15.50
C LYS A 13 -2.43 -4.93 15.01
N ALA A 14 -2.60 -5.05 13.69
CA ALA A 14 -3.78 -5.61 13.08
C ALA A 14 -3.82 -7.14 13.28
N ARG A 15 -5.00 -7.67 13.65
CA ARG A 15 -5.21 -9.12 13.79
C ARG A 15 -5.14 -9.87 12.45
N ARG A 16 -5.30 -9.18 11.32
CA ARG A 16 -5.33 -9.76 9.96
C ARG A 16 -4.61 -8.87 8.96
N ILE A 17 -3.96 -9.48 7.97
CA ILE A 17 -3.48 -8.76 6.79
C ILE A 17 -4.69 -8.41 5.91
N ALA A 18 -5.06 -7.13 5.87
CA ALA A 18 -6.08 -6.59 4.99
C ALA A 18 -5.51 -6.13 3.64
N ALA A 19 -6.39 -5.89 2.67
CA ALA A 19 -6.04 -5.40 1.33
C ALA A 19 -5.19 -4.12 1.36
N ARG A 20 -5.40 -3.23 2.34
CA ARG A 20 -4.60 -2.01 2.49
C ARG A 20 -3.11 -2.29 2.71
N HIS A 21 -2.78 -3.31 3.52
CA HIS A 21 -1.38 -3.63 3.82
C HIS A 21 -0.69 -4.22 2.61
N LEU A 22 -1.44 -5.02 1.83
CA LEU A 22 -0.99 -5.57 0.55
C LEU A 22 -0.77 -4.44 -0.46
N LEU A 23 -1.69 -3.50 -0.57
CA LEU A 23 -1.58 -2.38 -1.51
C LEU A 23 -0.42 -1.46 -1.14
N LEU A 24 -0.26 -1.10 0.14
CA LEU A 24 0.89 -0.33 0.62
C LEU A 24 2.22 -1.03 0.32
N ALA A 25 2.30 -2.34 0.56
CA ALA A 25 3.49 -3.13 0.27
C ALA A 25 3.78 -3.30 -1.24
N LEU A 26 2.79 -3.08 -2.11
CA LEU A 26 2.97 -3.04 -3.55
C LEU A 26 3.46 -1.66 -4.01
N LEU A 27 2.95 -0.58 -3.40
CA LEU A 27 3.34 0.80 -3.69
C LEU A 27 4.76 1.13 -3.21
N ASP A 28 5.22 0.48 -2.14
CA ASP A 28 6.56 0.67 -1.56
C ASP A 28 7.68 -0.01 -2.38
N ARG A 29 7.36 -0.58 -3.55
CA ARG A 29 8.33 -1.30 -4.36
C ARG A 29 9.20 -0.32 -5.15
N ASN A 30 10.49 -0.28 -4.82
CA ASN A 30 11.48 0.42 -5.62
C ASN A 30 11.70 -0.28 -6.99
N ASP A 31 11.92 0.57 -7.99
CA ASP A 31 11.96 0.40 -9.46
C ASP A 31 12.32 -1.00 -10.04
N PRO A 32 11.65 -1.44 -11.14
CA PRO A 32 10.53 -0.76 -11.81
C PRO A 32 9.22 -0.96 -11.06
N ASP A 33 8.51 0.16 -10.84
CA ASP A 33 7.19 0.19 -10.24
C ASP A 33 6.19 -0.51 -11.19
N PRO A 34 5.75 -1.75 -10.87
CA PRO A 34 4.84 -2.48 -11.73
C PRO A 34 3.44 -1.86 -11.76
N LEU A 35 3.15 -0.92 -10.86
CA LEU A 35 1.85 -0.26 -10.72
C LEU A 35 1.78 1.10 -11.43
N ALA A 36 2.91 1.68 -11.83
CA ALA A 36 2.93 2.98 -12.50
C ALA A 36 2.03 3.02 -13.75
N ALA A 37 2.16 2.05 -14.66
CA ALA A 37 1.37 2.02 -15.89
C ALA A 37 -0.13 1.74 -15.67
N PRO A 38 -0.54 0.74 -14.87
CA PRO A 38 -1.96 0.54 -14.53
C PRO A 38 -2.60 1.76 -13.86
N PHE A 39 -1.90 2.41 -12.92
CA PHE A 39 -2.47 3.55 -12.18
C PHE A 39 -2.53 4.82 -13.04
N ALA A 40 -1.53 5.05 -13.90
CA ALA A 40 -1.58 6.12 -14.90
C ALA A 40 -2.78 5.96 -15.83
N THR A 41 -3.09 4.72 -16.26
CA THR A 41 -4.27 4.42 -17.09
C THR A 41 -5.58 4.76 -16.36
N LEU A 42 -5.62 4.56 -15.04
CA LEU A 42 -6.77 4.86 -14.20
C LEU A 42 -6.85 6.33 -13.78
N ALA A 43 -5.89 7.17 -14.19
CA ALA A 43 -5.71 8.55 -13.71
C ALA A 43 -5.68 8.64 -12.17
N VAL A 44 -5.04 7.65 -11.53
CA VAL A 44 -4.89 7.59 -10.07
C VAL A 44 -3.47 7.98 -9.68
N ASP A 45 -3.36 8.98 -8.81
CA ASP A 45 -2.08 9.41 -8.24
C ASP A 45 -1.64 8.46 -7.11
N LEU A 46 -0.50 7.79 -7.31
CA LEU A 46 0.07 6.83 -6.37
C LEU A 46 0.44 7.46 -5.02
N ILE A 47 0.88 8.72 -5.01
CA ILE A 47 1.23 9.45 -3.79
C ILE A 47 -0.04 9.66 -2.96
N VAL A 48 -1.10 10.16 -3.61
CA VAL A 48 -2.40 10.38 -2.95
C VAL A 48 -2.99 9.07 -2.42
N VAL A 49 -2.85 7.98 -3.15
CA VAL A 49 -3.30 6.66 -2.68
C VAL A 49 -2.51 6.21 -1.46
N SER A 50 -1.19 6.33 -1.48
CA SER A 50 -0.33 5.94 -0.35
C SER A 50 -0.67 6.73 0.92
N GLU A 51 -0.87 8.04 0.80
CA GLU A 51 -1.28 8.92 1.90
C GLU A 51 -2.65 8.51 2.48
N ARG A 52 -3.63 8.23 1.60
CA ARG A 52 -4.97 7.80 2.03
C ARG A 52 -4.97 6.45 2.72
N LEU A 53 -4.11 5.53 2.30
CA LEU A 53 -3.99 4.22 2.94
C LEU A 53 -3.29 4.33 4.29
N SER A 54 -2.31 5.23 4.42
CA SER A 54 -1.56 5.45 5.66
C SER A 54 -2.37 6.18 6.75
N THR A 55 -3.39 6.96 6.37
CA THR A 55 -4.20 7.77 7.30
C THR A 55 -5.35 7.01 7.97
N ARG A 56 -5.73 5.82 7.46
CA ARG A 56 -6.84 5.01 7.99
C ARG A 56 -6.50 4.19 9.26
N ASP A 57 -5.36 4.47 9.90
CA ASP A 57 -4.82 3.80 11.10
C ASP A 57 -5.12 4.52 12.44
N ARG A 58 -5.90 5.61 12.45
CA ARG A 58 -6.24 6.36 13.69
C ARG A 58 -7.74 6.49 13.99
N SER A 59 -8.54 5.45 13.78
CA SER A 59 -9.96 5.45 14.19
C SER A 59 -10.36 4.15 14.87
#